data_AF-A0A972GUQ6-F1
#
_entry.id   AF-A0A972GUQ6-F1
#
_cell.length_a   1.000
_cell.length_b   1.000
_cell.length_c   1.000
_cell.angle_alpha   90.00
_cell.angle_beta   90.00
_cell.angle_gamma   90.00
#
_symmetry.space_group_name_H-M   'P 1'
#
loop_
_entity.id
_entity.type
_entity.pdbx_description
1 polymer ?
#
loop_
_entity_poly.entity_id
_entity_poly.type
_entity_poly.pdbx_seq_one_letter_code
_entity_poly.pdbx_strand_id
1 'polypeptide(L)'
;MLLFAVLFINLALVAYTIGVWSEKISGRLKPKHLGFFVAGLLFDAIGTGFMEQLNTSREINLHGITGMAALLLMFIHAIWAAVVLWRKKENQIRQFHKFSLIVWGLWLVPYLIGVGLSIFK
;
A
#
# COMPACT_ATOMS: atom_id res chain seq x y z
N MET A 1 -2.06 21.36 3.88
CA MET A 1 -2.58 20.00 3.62
C MET A 1 -1.67 19.20 2.70
N LEU A 2 -1.05 19.81 1.68
CA LEU A 2 -0.09 19.13 0.79
C LEU A 2 1.08 18.47 1.54
N LEU A 3 1.70 19.18 2.50
CA LEU A 3 2.76 18.60 3.33
C LEU A 3 2.34 17.29 4.02
N PHE A 4 1.12 17.26 4.58
CA PHE A 4 0.59 16.06 5.21
C PHE A 4 0.33 14.95 4.20
N ALA A 5 -0.26 15.25 3.04
CA ALA A 5 -0.44 14.27 1.97
C ALA A 5 0.89 13.60 1.58
N VAL A 6 1.92 14.41 1.30
CA VAL A 6 3.25 13.91 0.93
C VAL A 6 3.88 13.11 2.07
N LEU A 7 3.79 13.59 3.31
CA LEU A 7 4.33 12.90 4.48
C LEU A 7 3.70 11.51 4.64
N PHE A 8 2.37 11.43 4.63
CA PHE A 8 1.65 10.17 4.82
C PHE A 8 1.86 9.19 3.67
N ILE A 9 1.90 9.66 2.41
CA ILE A 9 2.20 8.78 1.27
C ILE A 9 3.63 8.22 1.31
N ASN A 10 4.61 9.00 1.77
CA ASN A 10 5.97 8.48 1.96
C ASN A 10 6.07 7.52 3.15
N LEU A 11 5.34 7.78 4.25
CA LEU A 11 5.22 6.82 5.35
C LEU A 11 4.57 5.52 4.88
N ALA A 12 3.55 5.59 4.03
CA ALA A 12 2.92 4.43 3.40
C ALA A 12 3.92 3.63 2.56
N LEU A 13 4.71 4.31 1.71
CA LEU A 13 5.78 3.68 0.92
C LEU A 13 6.75 2.92 1.82
N VAL A 14 7.28 3.58 2.85
CA VAL A 14 8.27 2.98 3.76
C VAL A 14 7.67 1.80 4.53
N ALA A 15 6.52 1.99 5.17
CA ALA A 15 5.87 0.94 5.95
C ALA A 15 5.50 -0.27 5.10
N TYR A 16 4.92 -0.04 3.92
CA TYR A 16 4.48 -1.11 3.04
C TYR A 16 5.66 -1.87 2.43
N THR A 17 6.71 -1.16 2.02
CA THR A 17 7.95 -1.76 1.52
C THR A 17 8.63 -2.60 2.60
N ILE A 18 8.73 -2.10 3.84
CA ILE A 18 9.27 -2.88 4.97
C ILE A 18 8.42 -4.13 5.20
N GLY A 19 7.09 -4.01 5.19
CA GLY A 19 6.19 -5.16 5.34
C GLY A 19 6.46 -6.25 4.30
N VAL A 20 6.49 -5.87 3.02
CA VAL A 20 6.61 -6.82 1.89
C VAL A 20 8.00 -7.45 1.84
N TRP A 21 9.05 -6.65 1.97
CA TRP A 21 10.42 -7.15 1.88
C TRP A 21 10.86 -7.92 3.13
N SER A 22 10.46 -7.49 4.33
CA SER A 22 10.74 -8.26 5.56
C SER A 22 10.00 -9.60 5.58
N GLU A 23 8.82 -9.66 4.97
CA GLU A 23 8.07 -10.90 4.78
C GLU A 23 8.77 -11.85 3.81
N LYS A 24 9.20 -11.34 2.64
CA LYS A 24 10.00 -12.10 1.66
C LYS A 24 11.28 -12.65 2.30
N ILE A 25 12.04 -11.80 3.01
CA ILE A 25 13.30 -12.19 3.68
C ILE A 25 13.03 -13.24 4.78
N SER A 26 11.92 -13.11 5.51
CA SER A 26 11.54 -14.10 6.53
C SER A 26 11.12 -15.45 5.92
N GLY A 27 10.80 -15.50 4.62
CA GLY A 27 10.29 -16.70 3.95
C GLY A 27 8.93 -17.19 4.46
N ARG A 28 8.27 -16.40 5.31
CA ARG A 28 6.97 -16.72 5.92
C ARG A 28 6.24 -15.48 6.40
N LEU A 29 4.92 -15.51 6.29
CA LEU A 29 4.04 -14.53 6.90
C LEU A 29 4.08 -14.62 8.44
N LYS A 30 4.22 -13.48 9.12
CA LYS A 30 4.22 -13.34 10.59
C LYS A 30 3.29 -12.18 10.98
N PRO A 31 2.72 -12.15 12.20
CA PRO A 31 1.87 -11.06 12.66
C PRO A 31 2.50 -9.67 12.56
N LYS A 32 3.82 -9.55 12.74
CA LYS A 32 4.54 -8.29 12.56
C LYS A 32 4.45 -7.74 11.13
N HIS A 33 4.42 -8.59 10.11
CA HIS A 33 4.29 -8.15 8.71
C HIS A 33 2.88 -7.61 8.46
N LEU A 34 1.85 -8.25 9.02
CA LEU A 34 0.49 -7.74 9.00
C LEU A 34 0.40 -6.35 9.65
N GLY A 35 1.11 -6.13 10.76
CA GLY A 35 1.22 -4.80 11.38
C GLY A 35 1.75 -3.74 10.40
N PHE A 36 2.79 -4.05 9.63
CA PHE A 36 3.31 -3.16 8.59
C PHE A 36 2.34 -2.97 7.41
N PHE A 37 1.63 -4.01 6.97
CA PHE A 37 0.62 -3.90 5.92
C PHE A 37 -0.53 -2.98 6.32
N VAL A 38 -1.02 -3.11 7.56
CA VAL A 38 -2.07 -2.26 8.11
C VAL A 38 -1.57 -0.83 8.29
N ALA A 39 -0.36 -0.63 8.80
CA ALA A 39 0.24 0.70 8.93
C ALA A 39 0.38 1.39 7.56
N GLY A 40 0.92 0.68 6.57
CA GLY A 40 1.03 1.17 5.19
C GLY A 40 -0.33 1.57 4.62
N LEU A 41 -1.35 0.71 4.77
CA LEU A 41 -2.71 0.97 4.31
C LEU A 41 -3.32 2.21 4.99
N LEU A 42 -3.17 2.36 6.30
CA LEU A 42 -3.70 3.51 7.04
C LEU A 42 -3.03 4.80 6.59
N PHE A 43 -1.71 4.79 6.44
CA PHE A 43 -0.99 5.94 5.92
C PHE A 43 -1.39 6.30 4.49
N ASP A 44 -1.59 5.29 3.63
CA ASP A 44 -2.02 5.52 2.24
C ASP A 44 -3.44 6.08 2.18
N ALA A 45 -4.36 5.55 3.00
CA ALA A 45 -5.73 6.05 3.09
C ALA A 45 -5.78 7.50 3.59
N ILE A 46 -4.98 7.84 4.62
CA ILE A 46 -4.90 9.22 5.14
C ILE A 46 -4.26 10.15 4.11
N GLY A 47 -3.17 9.72 3.47
CA GLY A 47 -2.51 10.48 2.41
C GLY A 47 -3.43 10.77 1.23
N THR A 48 -4.15 9.75 0.75
CA THR A 48 -5.16 9.86 -0.30
C THR A 48 -6.31 10.79 0.11
N GLY A 49 -6.79 10.69 1.35
CA GLY A 49 -7.82 11.60 1.88
C GLY A 49 -7.37 13.06 1.87
N PHE A 50 -6.12 13.36 2.23
CA PHE A 50 -5.58 14.71 2.10
C PHE A 50 -5.41 15.16 0.65
N MET A 51 -5.03 14.26 -0.27
CA MET A 51 -4.95 14.58 -1.70
C MET A 51 -6.33 14.88 -2.30
N GLU A 52 -7.38 14.18 -1.88
CA GLU A 52 -8.73 14.44 -2.35
C GLU A 52 -9.26 15.80 -1.90
N GLN A 53 -8.94 16.22 -0.66
CA GLN A 53 -9.28 17.56 -0.18
C GLN A 53 -8.55 18.68 -0.94
N LEU A 54 -7.37 18.38 -1.51
CA LEU A 54 -6.61 19.31 -2.35
C LEU A 54 -7.14 19.35 -3.80
N ASN A 55 -7.93 18.37 -4.23
CA ASN A 55 -8.46 18.31 -5.59
C ASN A 55 -9.71 19.21 -5.74
N THR A 56 -9.50 20.51 -5.91
CA THR A 56 -10.57 21.51 -5.99
C THR A 56 -11.49 21.31 -7.20
N SER A 57 -10.98 20.78 -8.32
CA SER A 57 -11.77 20.54 -9.54
C SER A 57 -12.53 19.22 -9.53
N ARG A 58 -12.26 18.32 -8.55
CA ARG A 58 -12.76 16.92 -8.52
C ARG A 58 -12.55 16.15 -9.83
N GLU A 59 -11.54 16.54 -10.60
CA GLU A 59 -11.23 15.85 -11.85
C GLU A 59 -10.71 14.45 -11.56
N ILE A 60 -11.33 13.46 -12.20
CA ILE A 60 -10.85 12.09 -12.17
C ILE A 60 -9.73 11.99 -13.20
N ASN A 61 -8.50 11.80 -12.72
CA ASN A 61 -7.33 11.58 -13.56
C ASN A 61 -6.78 10.15 -13.37
N LEU A 62 -5.84 9.76 -14.24
CA LEU A 62 -5.23 8.43 -14.21
C LEU A 62 -4.57 8.11 -12.86
N HIS A 63 -3.92 9.08 -12.23
CA HIS A 63 -3.32 8.91 -10.89
C HIS A 63 -4.37 8.60 -9.83
N GLY A 64 -5.50 9.31 -9.81
CA GLY A 64 -6.60 9.07 -8.88
C GLY A 64 -7.24 7.69 -9.03
N ILE A 65 -7.51 7.25 -10.27
CA ILE A 65 -8.08 5.92 -10.53
C ILE A 65 -7.12 4.82 -10.09
N THR A 66 -5.86 4.92 -10.51
CA THR A 66 -4.83 3.91 -10.16
C THR A 66 -4.53 3.91 -8.67
N GLY A 67 -4.54 5.08 -8.02
CA GLY A 67 -4.37 5.22 -6.57
C GLY A 67 -5.48 4.54 -5.78
N MET A 68 -6.75 4.80 -6.13
CA MET A 68 -7.89 4.13 -5.48
C MET A 68 -7.85 2.62 -5.68
N ALA A 69 -7.53 2.15 -6.89
CA ALA A 69 -7.38 0.72 -7.16
C ALA A 69 -6.27 0.08 -6.32
N ALA A 70 -5.14 0.77 -6.16
CA ALA A 70 -4.04 0.30 -5.33
C ALA A 70 -4.38 0.29 -3.83
N LEU A 71 -5.10 1.30 -3.33
CA LEU A 71 -5.57 1.34 -1.95
C LEU A 71 -6.53 0.18 -1.64
N LEU A 72 -7.47 -0.10 -2.54
CA LEU A 72 -8.36 -1.27 -2.43
C LEU A 72 -7.57 -2.57 -2.44
N LEU A 73 -6.55 -2.68 -3.30
CA LEU A 73 -5.71 -3.86 -3.38
C LEU A 73 -4.90 -4.09 -2.09
N MET A 74 -4.36 -3.03 -1.49
CA MET A 74 -3.71 -3.08 -0.17
C MET A 74 -4.68 -3.54 0.92
N PHE A 75 -5.91 -3.04 0.90
CA PHE A 75 -6.94 -3.44 1.87
C PHE A 75 -7.25 -4.94 1.77
N ILE A 76 -7.49 -5.44 0.55
CA ILE A 76 -7.70 -6.86 0.29
C ILE A 76 -6.48 -7.68 0.72
N HIS A 77 -5.26 -7.20 0.44
CA HIS A 77 -4.01 -7.85 0.83
C HIS A 77 -3.85 -7.96 2.36
N ALA A 78 -4.16 -6.89 3.10
CA ALA A 78 -4.12 -6.89 4.57
C ALA A 78 -5.15 -7.86 5.17
N ILE A 79 -6.40 -7.88 4.65
CA ILE A 79 -7.42 -8.85 5.07
C ILE A 79 -6.95 -10.27 4.78
N TRP A 80 -6.41 -10.51 3.58
CA TRP A 80 -5.94 -11.84 3.20
C TRP A 80 -4.78 -12.31 4.10
N ALA A 81 -3.85 -11.42 4.44
CA ALA A 81 -2.79 -11.71 5.41
C ALA A 81 -3.35 -12.12 6.78
N ALA A 82 -4.36 -11.41 7.28
CA ALA A 82 -5.03 -11.74 8.54
C ALA A 82 -5.73 -13.11 8.47
N VAL A 83 -6.45 -13.40 7.37
CA VAL A 83 -7.11 -14.69 7.15
C VAL A 83 -6.10 -15.84 7.08
N VAL A 84 -4.98 -15.67 6.37
CA VAL A 84 -3.91 -16.68 6.26
C VAL A 84 -3.28 -16.97 7.63
N LEU A 85 -3.02 -15.93 8.43
CA LEU A 85 -2.51 -16.10 9.79
C LEU A 85 -3.52 -16.80 10.70
N TRP A 86 -4.81 -16.48 10.61
CA TRP A 86 -5.85 -17.12 11.41
C TRP A 86 -6.06 -18.59 11.04
N ARG A 87 -6.07 -18.91 9.74
CA ARG A 87 -6.24 -20.29 9.24
C ARG A 87 -5.03 -21.20 9.51
N LYS A 88 -3.87 -20.64 9.89
CA LYS A 88 -2.63 -21.37 10.21
C LYS A 88 -2.20 -22.39 9.13
N LYS A 89 -2.55 -22.16 7.86
CA LYS A 89 -2.17 -23.03 6.75
C LYS A 89 -0.72 -22.75 6.35
N GLU A 90 0.20 -23.63 6.75
CA GLU A 90 1.64 -23.45 6.56
C GLU A 90 2.05 -23.21 5.10
N ASN A 91 1.41 -23.90 4.15
CA ASN A 91 1.69 -23.70 2.72
C ASN A 91 1.37 -22.26 2.27
N GLN A 92 0.23 -21.70 2.72
CA GLN A 92 -0.15 -20.33 2.40
C GLN A 92 0.77 -19.32 3.09
N ILE A 93 1.13 -19.57 4.35
CA ILE A 93 2.05 -18.73 5.13
C ILE A 93 3.43 -18.62 4.46
N ARG A 94 3.98 -19.72 3.93
CA ARG A 94 5.29 -19.73 3.27
C ARG A 94 5.26 -19.10 1.88
N GLN A 95 4.14 -19.21 1.16
CA GLN A 95 4.03 -18.73 -0.22
C GLN A 95 3.46 -17.31 -0.34
N PHE A 96 2.99 -16.71 0.77
CA PHE A 96 2.31 -15.41 0.77
C PHE A 96 3.13 -14.28 0.12
N HIS A 97 4.44 -14.28 0.31
CA HIS A 97 5.35 -13.27 -0.22
C HIS A 97 5.27 -13.12 -1.75
N LYS A 98 4.95 -14.19 -2.48
CA LYS A 98 4.75 -14.13 -3.94
C LYS A 98 3.59 -13.21 -4.30
N PHE A 99 2.49 -13.31 -3.54
CA PHE A 99 1.33 -12.44 -3.69
C PHE A 99 1.65 -11.01 -3.22
N SER A 100 2.31 -10.87 -2.07
CA SER A 100 2.70 -9.55 -1.54
C SER A 100 3.57 -8.75 -2.51
N LEU A 101 4.51 -9.40 -3.21
CA LEU A 101 5.36 -8.74 -4.20
C LEU A 101 4.58 -8.21 -5.40
N ILE A 102 3.55 -8.95 -5.85
CA ILE A 102 2.68 -8.52 -6.95
C ILE A 102 1.87 -7.30 -6.52
N VAL A 103 1.22 -7.36 -5.36
CA VAL A 103 0.41 -6.25 -4.85
C VAL A 103 1.27 -5.00 -4.63
N TRP A 104 2.46 -5.16 -4.04
CA TRP A 104 3.42 -4.08 -3.86
C TRP A 104 3.87 -3.46 -5.18
N GLY A 105 4.19 -4.29 -6.18
CA GLY A 105 4.57 -3.80 -7.50
C GLY A 105 3.45 -3.01 -8.18
N LEU A 106 2.20 -3.47 -8.07
CA LEU A 106 1.03 -2.75 -8.58
C LEU A 106 0.80 -1.43 -7.83
N TRP A 107 1.02 -1.41 -6.51
CA TRP A 107 0.89 -0.20 -5.69
C TRP A 107 1.94 0.87 -6.01
N LEU A 108 3.15 0.47 -6.43
CA LEU A 108 4.17 1.43 -6.86
C LEU A 108 3.78 2.23 -8.12
N VAL A 109 2.91 1.70 -8.98
CA VAL A 109 2.49 2.38 -10.21
C VAL A 109 1.85 3.74 -9.94
N PRO A 110 0.75 3.86 -9.16
CA PRO A 110 0.18 5.16 -8.84
C PRO A 110 1.13 6.06 -8.06
N TYR A 111 1.95 5.52 -7.15
CA TYR A 111 2.95 6.30 -6.41
C TYR A 111 3.92 7.00 -7.38
N LEU A 112 4.48 6.25 -8.36
CA LEU A 112 5.41 6.80 -9.35
C LEU A 112 4.74 7.81 -10.29
N ILE A 113 3.49 7.55 -10.70
CA ILE A 113 2.71 8.52 -11.47
C ILE A 113 2.54 9.82 -10.68
N GLY A 114 2.20 9.73 -9.39
CA GLY A 114 2.02 10.91 -8.52
C GLY A 114 3.30 11.72 -8.36
N VAL A 115 4.44 11.04 -8.13
CA VAL A 115 5.76 11.68 -8.06
C VAL A 115 6.10 12.36 -9.39
N GLY A 116 5.89 11.69 -10.52
CA GLY A 116 6.10 12.28 -11.84
C GLY A 116 5.27 13.55 -12.04
N LEU A 117 3.97 13.49 -11.76
CA LEU A 117 3.08 14.65 -11.85
C LEU A 117 3.52 15.81 -10.94
N SER A 118 4.14 15.52 -9.79
CA SER A 118 4.65 16.56 -8.89
C SER A 118 5.97 17.19 -9.36
N ILE A 119 6.77 16.50 -10.18
CA ILE A 119 8.06 17.00 -10.68
C ILE A 119 7.88 17.78 -11.98
N PHE A 120 6.96 17.34 -12.85
CA PHE A 120 6.74 17.91 -14.18
C PHE A 120 5.68 19.02 -14.22
N LYS A 121 5.10 19.37 -13.07
CA LYS A 121 4.10 20.44 -12.92
C LYS A 121 4.66 21.55 -12.04
#